data_AF-A0A841BBW5-F1
#
_entry.id   AF-A0A841BBW5-F1
#
_cell.length_a   1.000
_cell.length_b   1.000
_cell.length_c   1.000
_cell.angle_alpha   90.00
_cell.angle_beta   90.00
_cell.angle_gamma   90.00
#
_symmetry.space_group_name_H-M   'P 1'
#
loop_
_entity.id
_entity.type
_entity.pdbx_description
1 polymer ?
#
loop_
_entity_poly.entity_id
_entity_poly.type
_entity_poly.pdbx_seq_one_letter_code
_entity_poly.pdbx_strand_id
1 'polypeptide(L)'
;MDDLDVRSALTEYVTEAEPPIRLTGRDVLAAGRRSQRRRLSAGVTGAALAVVAILGVTSLMTAPPQQPQTPPQPAQPVEVDRCGTRAADETAQQVLTRLSCVVGTAVRSRVTPGARIEKLTLPGEIPPSDPFLLTAKRYEEEEGSPLLYYLDVRVSDDRGAGSLHVRVLPPVYDGLKSCEDPTIPKTASCSVRQTAEGVLLELTTRNEEGLIVRTAHLKTPTGTIYLITNNTGAVETGDGVHLPVERAEPPLTATQLQEIAATPGLVP
;
A
#
# COMPACT_ATOMS: atom_id res chain seq x y z
N MET A 1 -20.10 22.94 1.03
CA MET A 1 -20.69 21.63 1.39
C MET A 1 -21.24 21.86 2.77
N ASP A 2 -22.55 22.13 2.83
CA ASP A 2 -23.13 22.83 3.96
C ASP A 2 -23.50 21.83 5.05
N ASP A 3 -22.97 22.08 6.25
CA ASP A 3 -23.11 21.29 7.48
C ASP A 3 -24.59 21.11 7.94
N LEU A 4 -25.50 21.85 7.29
CA LEU A 4 -26.95 21.79 7.48
C LEU A 4 -27.59 20.55 6.85
N ASP A 5 -27.05 20.02 5.75
CA ASP A 5 -27.65 18.88 5.03
C ASP A 5 -27.49 17.56 5.80
N VAL A 6 -26.37 17.39 6.50
CA VAL A 6 -26.10 16.16 7.28
C VAL A 6 -26.97 16.11 8.54
N ARG A 7 -27.17 17.25 9.21
CA ARG A 7 -28.03 17.33 10.39
C ARG A 7 -29.51 17.12 10.07
N SER A 8 -30.01 17.64 8.94
CA SER A 8 -31.38 17.39 8.52
C SER A 8 -31.65 15.94 8.16
N ALA A 9 -30.72 15.27 7.46
CA ALA A 9 -30.85 13.86 7.10
C ALA A 9 -30.82 12.91 8.32
N LEU A 10 -30.05 13.26 9.36
CA LEU A 10 -30.00 12.48 10.61
C LEU A 10 -31.21 12.71 11.50
N THR A 11 -31.83 13.89 11.47
CA THR A 11 -33.01 14.18 12.30
C THR A 11 -34.24 13.41 11.82
N GLU A 12 -34.37 13.19 10.51
CA GLU A 12 -35.45 12.38 9.91
C GLU A 12 -35.31 10.88 10.26
N TYR A 13 -34.08 10.41 10.53
CA TYR A 13 -33.80 9.00 10.86
C TYR A 13 -33.97 8.66 12.36
N VAL A 14 -34.08 9.66 13.25
CA VAL A 14 -34.11 9.47 14.71
C VAL A 14 -35.54 9.50 15.28
N THR A 15 -36.55 9.86 14.48
CA THR A 15 -37.95 9.94 14.94
C THR A 15 -38.78 8.66 14.77
N GLU A 16 -38.23 7.60 14.16
CA GLU A 16 -38.91 6.30 14.11
C GLU A 16 -38.62 5.51 15.39
N ALA A 17 -39.66 5.36 16.21
CA ALA A 17 -39.64 4.49 17.37
C ALA A 17 -39.57 3.04 16.87
N GLU A 18 -38.43 2.40 17.12
CA GLU A 18 -38.09 1.00 16.85
C GLU A 18 -37.54 0.72 15.43
N PRO A 19 -36.23 0.39 15.27
CA PRO A 19 -35.65 0.15 13.96
C PRO A 19 -36.12 -1.20 13.41
N PRO A 20 -36.68 -1.27 12.18
CA PRO A 20 -36.93 -2.55 11.54
C PRO A 20 -35.59 -3.21 11.19
N ILE A 21 -35.17 -4.18 12.02
CA ILE A 21 -34.09 -5.09 11.68
C ILE A 21 -34.58 -6.00 10.56
N ARG A 22 -34.32 -5.58 9.31
CA ARG A 22 -34.06 -6.44 8.13
C ARG A 22 -33.82 -5.54 6.92
N LEU A 23 -32.58 -5.08 6.78
CA LEU A 23 -32.06 -4.65 5.47
C LEU A 23 -31.95 -5.91 4.61
N THR A 24 -32.91 -6.13 3.71
CA THR A 24 -32.80 -7.22 2.75
C THR A 24 -31.94 -6.77 1.57
N GLY A 25 -31.24 -7.70 0.91
CA GLY A 25 -30.43 -7.36 -0.27
C GLY A 25 -31.22 -6.68 -1.41
N ARG A 26 -32.55 -6.82 -1.42
CA ARG A 26 -33.44 -6.10 -2.35
C ARG A 26 -33.58 -4.62 -2.01
N ASP A 27 -33.55 -4.25 -0.74
CA ASP A 27 -33.68 -2.85 -0.29
C ASP A 27 -32.44 -2.04 -0.65
N VAL A 28 -31.26 -2.66 -0.49
CA VAL A 28 -29.97 -2.07 -0.90
C VAL A 28 -29.91 -1.86 -2.41
N LEU A 29 -30.36 -2.83 -3.21
CA LEU A 29 -30.40 -2.70 -4.67
C LEU A 29 -31.45 -1.67 -5.14
N ALA A 30 -32.58 -1.56 -4.44
CA ALA A 30 -33.61 -0.56 -4.74
C ALA A 30 -33.17 0.87 -4.37
N ALA A 31 -32.39 1.04 -3.31
CA ALA A 31 -31.76 2.31 -2.94
C ALA A 31 -30.68 2.71 -3.97
N GLY A 32 -29.85 1.76 -4.40
CA GLY A 32 -28.82 1.99 -5.44
C GLY A 32 -29.42 2.47 -6.77
N ARG A 33 -30.50 1.84 -7.24
CA ARG A 33 -31.18 2.25 -8.48
C ARG A 33 -31.83 3.65 -8.39
N ARG A 34 -32.31 4.05 -7.20
CA ARG A 34 -32.90 5.38 -6.98
C ARG A 34 -31.84 6.49 -6.97
N SER A 35 -30.66 6.23 -6.41
CA SER A 35 -29.51 7.13 -6.46
C SER A 35 -29.04 7.39 -7.90
N GLN A 36 -28.92 6.33 -8.70
CA GLN A 36 -28.45 6.44 -10.09
C GLN A 36 -29.42 7.23 -10.98
N ARG A 37 -30.75 7.10 -10.76
CA ARG A 37 -31.75 7.90 -11.49
C ARG A 37 -31.71 9.39 -11.14
N ARG A 38 -31.37 9.77 -9.90
CA ARG A 38 -31.23 11.19 -9.52
C ARG A 38 -30.02 11.86 -10.18
N ARG A 39 -28.95 11.12 -10.47
CA ARG A 39 -27.77 11.66 -11.17
C ARG A 39 -28.02 11.93 -12.66
N LEU A 40 -28.94 11.20 -13.29
CA LEU A 40 -29.28 11.42 -14.70
C LEU A 40 -30.21 12.63 -14.91
N SER A 41 -30.93 13.08 -13.87
CA SER A 41 -31.84 14.23 -13.95
C SER A 41 -31.19 15.58 -13.62
N ALA A 42 -29.93 15.59 -13.17
CA ALA A 42 -29.26 16.78 -12.62
C ALA A 42 -28.07 17.24 -13.48
N GLY A 43 -28.15 17.10 -14.81
CA GLY A 43 -27.04 17.47 -15.69
C GLY A 43 -27.49 18.10 -16.99
N VAL A 44 -27.82 19.39 -17.00
CA VAL A 44 -27.58 20.33 -18.13
C VAL A 44 -27.60 21.78 -17.61
N THR A 45 -26.44 22.44 -17.55
CA THR A 45 -26.15 23.89 -17.78
C THR A 45 -24.78 24.20 -17.16
N GLY A 46 -23.79 24.83 -17.78
CA GLY A 46 -23.61 25.41 -19.11
C GLY A 46 -22.16 25.90 -19.16
N ALA A 47 -21.51 25.75 -20.30
CA ALA A 47 -20.14 26.20 -20.53
C ALA A 47 -20.06 27.74 -20.54
N ALA A 48 -19.02 28.29 -19.92
CA ALA A 48 -18.55 29.65 -20.20
C ALA A 48 -17.01 29.61 -20.34
N LEU A 49 -16.57 29.79 -21.58
CA LEU A 49 -15.19 30.01 -21.99
C LEU A 49 -14.71 31.37 -21.44
N ALA A 50 -13.68 31.35 -20.61
CA ALA A 50 -12.90 32.55 -20.28
C ALA A 50 -11.49 32.39 -20.88
N VAL A 51 -11.31 32.97 -22.08
CA VAL A 51 -9.99 33.20 -22.67
C VAL A 51 -9.38 34.41 -21.94
N VAL A 52 -8.43 34.15 -21.05
CA VAL A 52 -7.59 35.21 -20.48
C VAL A 52 -6.25 35.22 -21.22
N ALA A 53 -6.03 36.30 -21.95
CA ALA A 53 -4.77 36.61 -22.61
C ALA A 53 -3.68 36.89 -21.56
N ILE A 54 -2.65 36.05 -21.52
CA ILE A 54 -1.43 36.29 -20.74
C ILE A 54 -0.40 36.94 -21.67
N LEU A 55 -0.24 38.26 -21.54
CA LEU A 55 0.89 39.00 -22.06
C LEU A 55 1.95 39.15 -20.96
N GLY A 56 3.19 38.78 -21.30
CA GLY A 56 4.40 39.32 -20.68
C GLY A 56 4.98 38.51 -19.52
N VAL A 57 6.11 37.83 -19.75
CA VAL A 57 7.48 38.34 -19.57
C VAL A 57 8.41 37.13 -19.74
N THR A 58 9.10 37.03 -20.87
CA THR A 58 10.16 36.03 -21.09
C THR A 58 11.41 36.44 -20.33
N SER A 59 11.47 36.08 -19.05
CA SER A 59 12.71 36.10 -18.28
C SER A 59 13.54 34.88 -18.69
N LEU A 60 14.60 35.09 -19.47
CA LEU A 60 15.65 34.11 -19.70
C LEU A 60 16.39 33.85 -18.38
N MET A 61 15.80 33.03 -17.51
CA MET A 61 16.53 32.44 -16.41
C MET A 61 17.41 31.34 -16.99
N THR A 62 18.69 31.67 -17.18
CA THR A 62 19.75 30.69 -17.38
C THR A 62 19.72 29.72 -16.22
N ALA A 63 19.15 28.53 -16.46
CA ALA A 63 19.20 27.44 -15.51
C ALA A 63 20.68 27.16 -15.19
N PRO A 64 21.06 27.05 -13.90
CA PRO A 64 22.41 26.62 -13.56
C PRO A 64 22.67 25.26 -14.24
N PRO A 65 23.87 25.03 -14.77
CA PRO A 65 24.19 23.75 -15.40
C PRO A 65 23.87 22.64 -14.40
N GLN A 66 22.93 21.76 -14.78
CA GLN A 66 22.65 20.54 -14.04
C GLN A 66 23.98 19.82 -13.86
N GLN A 67 24.51 19.85 -12.64
CA GLN A 67 25.66 19.04 -12.30
C GLN A 67 25.31 17.60 -12.66
N PRO A 68 26.19 16.87 -13.37
CA PRO A 68 25.99 15.45 -13.63
C PRO A 68 25.70 14.78 -12.30
N GLN A 69 24.45 14.33 -12.12
CA GLN A 69 24.08 13.58 -10.93
C GLN A 69 24.90 12.30 -10.98
N THR A 70 25.89 12.20 -10.10
CA THR A 70 26.65 10.96 -9.89
C THR A 70 25.63 9.84 -9.74
N PRO A 71 25.75 8.73 -10.51
CA PRO A 71 24.83 7.62 -10.40
C PRO A 71 24.67 7.24 -8.93
N PRO A 72 23.44 7.03 -8.43
CA PRO A 72 23.23 6.64 -7.05
C PRO A 72 24.10 5.41 -6.75
N GLN A 73 25.00 5.56 -5.79
CA GLN A 73 25.89 4.50 -5.36
C GLN A 73 25.02 3.33 -4.86
N PRO A 74 25.33 2.08 -5.22
CA PRO A 74 24.55 0.92 -4.75
C PRO A 74 24.45 0.96 -3.22
N ALA A 75 23.25 0.75 -2.68
CA ALA A 75 23.07 0.70 -1.24
C ALA A 75 23.97 -0.40 -0.66
N GLN A 76 24.57 -0.13 0.51
CA GLN A 76 25.37 -1.15 1.17
C GLN A 76 24.50 -2.37 1.50
N PRO A 77 25.03 -3.60 1.35
CA PRO A 77 24.36 -4.81 1.79
C PRO A 77 23.96 -4.69 3.26
N VAL A 78 22.77 -5.15 3.60
CA VAL A 78 22.28 -5.14 4.97
C VAL A 78 22.72 -6.43 5.64
N GLU A 79 23.49 -6.33 6.73
CA GLU A 79 23.89 -7.49 7.52
C GLU A 79 22.68 -8.10 8.25
N VAL A 80 22.12 -9.17 7.68
CA VAL A 80 20.98 -9.92 8.25
C VAL A 80 21.41 -11.21 8.93
N ASP A 81 22.70 -11.53 8.97
CA ASP A 81 23.23 -12.79 9.54
C ASP A 81 22.84 -12.98 11.02
N ARG A 82 22.70 -11.89 11.75
CA ARG A 82 22.24 -11.88 13.16
C ARG A 82 20.80 -12.37 13.34
N CYS A 83 20.00 -12.43 12.28
CA CYS A 83 18.61 -12.88 12.32
C CYS A 83 18.46 -14.40 12.28
N GLY A 84 19.57 -15.13 12.16
CA GLY A 84 19.59 -16.57 12.00
C GLY A 84 19.39 -17.00 10.55
N THR A 85 19.93 -18.18 10.23
CA THR A 85 19.78 -18.81 8.93
C THR A 85 18.56 -19.73 8.92
N ARG A 86 17.90 -19.84 7.78
CA ARG A 86 16.82 -20.82 7.58
C ARG A 86 17.32 -22.24 7.89
N ALA A 87 16.60 -22.95 8.76
CA ALA A 87 16.76 -24.39 8.95
C ALA A 87 15.60 -25.17 8.30
N ALA A 88 15.84 -26.43 7.95
CA ALA A 88 14.84 -27.26 7.27
C ALA A 88 13.69 -27.70 8.19
N ASP A 89 13.91 -27.68 9.51
CA ASP A 89 13.02 -28.12 10.58
C ASP A 89 12.51 -26.94 11.44
N GLU A 90 12.51 -25.72 10.91
CA GLU A 90 11.96 -24.56 11.62
C GLU A 90 10.48 -24.75 11.94
N THR A 91 10.14 -24.58 13.22
CA THR A 91 8.76 -24.38 13.65
C THR A 91 8.22 -23.06 13.12
N ALA A 92 6.88 -22.94 13.01
CA ALA A 92 6.24 -21.70 12.58
C ALA A 92 6.68 -20.47 13.40
N GLN A 93 6.93 -20.65 14.70
CA GLN A 93 7.41 -19.60 15.58
C GLN A 93 8.86 -19.19 15.29
N GLN A 94 9.73 -20.14 14.93
CA GLN A 94 11.11 -19.86 14.51
C GLN A 94 11.12 -19.10 13.18
N VAL A 95 10.32 -19.54 12.19
CA VAL A 95 10.14 -18.81 10.92
C VAL A 95 9.68 -17.38 11.19
N LEU A 96 8.65 -17.21 12.04
CA LEU A 96 8.12 -15.89 12.38
C LEU A 96 9.18 -14.97 12.99
N THR A 97 9.96 -15.48 13.94
CA THR A 97 11.02 -14.73 14.63
C THR A 97 12.12 -14.31 13.66
N ARG A 98 12.60 -15.25 12.83
CA ARG A 98 13.62 -14.99 11.81
C ARG A 98 13.14 -13.95 10.80
N LEU A 99 11.96 -14.15 10.19
CA LEU A 99 11.40 -13.22 9.22
C LEU A 99 11.17 -11.83 9.80
N SER A 100 10.69 -11.73 11.06
CA SER A 100 10.52 -10.43 11.74
C SER A 100 11.83 -9.67 11.87
N CYS A 101 12.91 -10.38 12.24
CA CYS A 101 14.24 -9.77 12.32
C CYS A 101 14.76 -9.33 10.94
N VAL A 102 14.64 -10.18 9.92
CA VAL A 102 15.12 -9.89 8.56
C VAL A 102 14.38 -8.69 7.97
N VAL A 103 13.04 -8.72 7.95
CA VAL A 103 12.21 -7.60 7.47
C VAL A 103 12.52 -6.34 8.27
N GLY A 104 12.54 -6.43 9.59
CA GLY A 104 12.80 -5.28 10.46
C GLY A 104 14.20 -4.69 10.29
N THR A 105 15.21 -5.49 9.97
CA THR A 105 16.56 -4.99 9.71
C THR A 105 16.65 -4.37 8.31
N ALA A 106 16.09 -5.03 7.29
CA ALA A 106 16.07 -4.54 5.92
C ALA A 106 15.34 -3.19 5.81
N VAL A 107 14.13 -3.08 6.36
CA VAL A 107 13.33 -1.85 6.28
C VAL A 107 13.97 -0.70 7.06
N ARG A 108 14.43 -0.93 8.30
CA ARG A 108 15.07 0.13 9.11
C ARG A 108 16.32 0.71 8.45
N SER A 109 17.04 -0.09 7.64
CA SER A 109 18.21 0.39 6.92
C SER A 109 17.89 1.31 5.72
N ARG A 110 16.62 1.34 5.27
CA ARG A 110 16.20 2.03 4.03
C ARG A 110 15.24 3.19 4.23
N VAL A 111 14.52 3.22 5.35
CA VAL A 111 13.72 4.39 5.72
C VAL A 111 14.63 5.53 6.22
N THR A 112 14.10 6.75 6.25
CA THR A 112 14.80 7.92 6.80
C THR A 112 15.30 7.63 8.21
N PRO A 113 16.57 7.93 8.55
CA PRO A 113 17.06 7.81 9.92
C PRO A 113 16.18 8.61 10.88
N GLY A 114 15.78 7.99 11.99
CA GLY A 114 14.88 8.61 12.98
C GLY A 114 13.40 8.56 12.61
N ALA A 115 13.01 7.97 11.48
CA ALA A 115 11.61 7.72 11.18
C ALA A 115 10.96 6.87 12.28
N ARG A 116 9.77 7.28 12.72
CA ARG A 116 8.95 6.53 13.66
C ARG A 116 8.23 5.41 12.89
N ILE A 117 8.35 4.19 13.37
CA ILE A 117 7.73 3.01 12.76
C ILE A 117 6.76 2.41 13.77
N GLU A 118 5.50 2.27 13.37
CA GLU A 118 4.42 1.73 14.20
C GLU A 118 3.73 0.59 13.46
N LYS A 119 3.45 -0.52 14.15
CA LYS A 119 2.60 -1.57 13.57
C LYS A 119 1.18 -1.04 13.44
N LEU A 120 0.60 -1.20 12.27
CA LEU A 120 -0.80 -0.92 12.02
C LEU A 120 -1.62 -2.12 12.53
N THR A 121 -2.44 -1.89 13.56
CA THR A 121 -3.25 -2.92 14.22
C THR A 121 -4.74 -2.62 14.08
N LEU A 122 -5.58 -3.62 14.35
CA LEU A 122 -7.02 -3.41 14.37
C LEU A 122 -7.42 -2.54 15.58
N PRO A 123 -8.56 -1.82 15.52
CA PRO A 123 -9.07 -1.07 16.65
C PRO A 123 -9.23 -1.96 17.90
N GLY A 124 -8.65 -1.54 19.02
CA GLY A 124 -8.69 -2.28 20.29
C GLY A 124 -7.53 -3.24 20.52
N GLU A 125 -6.67 -3.48 19.53
CA GLU A 125 -5.45 -4.27 19.71
C GLU A 125 -4.33 -3.42 20.31
N ILE A 126 -3.55 -4.01 21.23
CA ILE A 126 -2.33 -3.41 21.75
C ILE A 126 -1.20 -3.74 20.78
N PRO A 127 -0.52 -2.75 20.18
CA PRO A 127 0.57 -3.02 19.26
C PRO A 127 1.76 -3.67 19.99
N PRO A 128 2.49 -4.58 19.33
CA PRO A 128 3.69 -5.17 19.89
C PRO A 128 4.79 -4.11 20.10
N SER A 129 5.71 -4.39 21.03
CA SER A 129 6.86 -3.51 21.27
C SER A 129 7.79 -3.40 20.06
N ASP A 130 8.00 -4.50 19.32
CA ASP A 130 8.64 -4.47 18.01
C ASP A 130 7.58 -4.34 16.92
N PRO A 131 7.55 -3.21 16.17
CA PRO A 131 6.57 -3.02 15.11
C PRO A 131 6.74 -4.02 13.96
N PHE A 132 7.88 -4.71 13.85
CA PHE A 132 8.15 -5.69 12.78
C PHE A 132 7.80 -7.13 13.13
N LEU A 133 7.17 -7.37 14.28
CA LEU A 133 6.63 -8.70 14.59
C LEU A 133 5.54 -9.05 13.55
N LEU A 134 5.87 -9.95 12.61
CA LEU A 134 4.89 -10.41 11.63
C LEU A 134 3.74 -11.14 12.31
N THR A 135 2.62 -11.24 11.60
CA THR A 135 1.49 -12.10 11.96
C THR A 135 1.49 -13.29 11.01
N ALA A 136 1.37 -14.50 11.55
CA ALA A 136 1.16 -15.71 10.75
C ALA A 136 -0.35 -16.00 10.66
N LYS A 137 -0.84 -16.27 9.45
CA LYS A 137 -2.22 -16.69 9.21
C LYS A 137 -2.22 -17.86 8.25
N ARG A 138 -3.12 -18.83 8.43
CA ARG A 138 -3.33 -19.86 7.41
C ARG A 138 -3.98 -19.22 6.19
N TYR A 139 -3.50 -19.59 5.01
CA TYR A 139 -4.03 -19.03 3.77
C TYR A 139 -5.52 -19.34 3.59
N GLU A 140 -5.87 -20.61 3.79
CA GLU A 140 -7.25 -21.07 3.89
C GLU A 140 -7.49 -21.55 5.33
N GLU A 141 -8.76 -21.53 5.77
CA GLU A 141 -9.11 -22.03 7.10
C GLU A 141 -8.97 -23.56 7.22
N GLU A 142 -8.74 -24.25 6.11
CA GLU A 142 -8.52 -25.69 6.05
C GLU A 142 -7.22 -26.10 6.77
N GLU A 143 -7.30 -27.20 7.50
CA GLU A 143 -6.16 -27.80 8.18
C GLU A 143 -5.12 -28.30 7.18
N GLY A 144 -3.85 -27.97 7.40
CA GLY A 144 -2.76 -28.26 6.46
C GLY A 144 -2.49 -27.16 5.44
N SER A 145 -3.33 -26.11 5.39
CA SER A 145 -3.06 -24.93 4.56
C SER A 145 -1.74 -24.27 4.94
N PRO A 146 -0.92 -23.85 3.97
CA PRO A 146 0.33 -23.19 4.25
C PRO A 146 0.10 -21.85 4.96
N LEU A 147 1.07 -21.45 5.78
CA LEU A 147 1.05 -20.17 6.47
C LEU A 147 1.47 -19.05 5.50
N LEU A 148 0.75 -17.94 5.53
CA LEU A 148 1.21 -16.66 5.05
C LEU A 148 1.67 -15.83 6.25
N TYR A 149 2.74 -15.06 6.04
CA TYR A 149 3.23 -14.12 7.03
C TYR A 149 3.00 -12.71 6.50
N TYR A 150 2.40 -11.84 7.31
CA TYR A 150 2.13 -10.47 6.90
C TYR A 150 2.45 -9.45 7.99
N LEU A 151 2.71 -8.23 7.55
CA LEU A 151 3.00 -7.10 8.40
C LEU A 151 2.54 -5.82 7.70
N ASP A 152 1.86 -4.96 8.45
CA ASP A 152 1.48 -3.62 8.02
C ASP A 152 2.09 -2.63 9.01
N VAL A 153 2.90 -1.68 8.52
CA VAL A 153 3.52 -0.65 9.35
C VAL A 153 3.28 0.74 8.79
N ARG A 154 3.11 1.70 9.68
CA ARG A 154 3.17 3.13 9.38
C ARG A 154 4.62 3.59 9.57
N VAL A 155 5.11 4.38 8.62
CA VAL A 155 6.40 5.05 8.66
C VAL A 155 6.16 6.56 8.62
N SER A 156 6.54 7.25 9.69
CA SER A 156 6.36 8.69 9.84
C SER A 156 7.70 9.39 10.03
N ASP A 157 7.97 10.41 9.22
CA ASP A 157 9.13 11.30 9.34
C ASP A 157 8.68 12.77 9.21
N ASP A 158 9.64 13.68 9.07
CA ASP A 158 9.42 15.12 8.85
C ASP A 158 8.68 15.45 7.55
N ARG A 159 8.57 14.49 6.63
CA ARG A 159 7.85 14.63 5.35
C ARG A 159 6.41 14.10 5.41
N GLY A 160 5.97 13.61 6.57
CA GLY A 160 4.64 13.04 6.79
C GLY A 160 4.64 11.51 6.94
N ALA A 161 3.46 10.91 6.93
CA ALA A 161 3.29 9.47 7.13
C ALA A 161 3.01 8.73 5.82
N GLY A 162 3.56 7.53 5.71
CA GLY A 162 3.18 6.54 4.71
C GLY A 162 3.10 5.17 5.32
N SER A 163 2.79 4.16 4.50
CA SER A 163 2.71 2.79 4.97
C SER A 163 3.57 1.85 4.15
N LEU A 164 3.89 0.72 4.77
CA LEU A 164 4.55 -0.42 4.16
C LEU A 164 3.77 -1.69 4.57
N HIS A 165 3.36 -2.45 3.57
CA HIS A 165 2.73 -3.75 3.69
C HIS A 165 3.72 -4.79 3.20
N VAL A 166 3.96 -5.81 4.01
CA VAL A 166 4.83 -6.93 3.70
C VAL A 166 4.00 -8.20 3.77
N ARG A 167 4.08 -9.02 2.73
CA ARG A 167 3.51 -10.37 2.72
C ARG A 167 4.55 -11.35 2.20
N VAL A 168 4.69 -12.45 2.91
CA VAL A 168 5.53 -13.58 2.53
C VAL A 168 4.60 -14.78 2.38
N LEU A 169 4.48 -15.26 1.16
CA LEU A 169 3.54 -16.29 0.76
C LEU A 169 4.28 -17.58 0.35
N PRO A 170 3.66 -18.75 0.54
CA PRO A 170 4.16 -20.02 0.05
C PRO A 170 4.20 -20.07 -1.49
N PRO A 171 4.95 -21.02 -2.09
CA PRO A 171 5.16 -21.08 -3.55
C PRO A 171 3.93 -21.50 -4.34
N VAL A 172 2.88 -21.98 -3.66
CA VAL A 172 1.58 -22.34 -4.28
C VAL A 172 0.82 -21.13 -4.81
N TYR A 173 1.26 -19.91 -4.49
CA TYR A 173 0.58 -18.69 -4.91
C TYR A 173 1.00 -18.25 -6.33
N ASP A 174 0.04 -18.29 -7.24
CA ASP A 174 0.15 -17.75 -8.58
C ASP A 174 -0.34 -16.29 -8.64
N GLY A 175 0.38 -15.42 -7.91
CA GLY A 175 0.15 -13.96 -7.98
C GLY A 175 0.50 -13.36 -9.34
N LEU A 176 0.43 -12.03 -9.44
CA LEU A 176 0.80 -11.24 -10.62
C LEU A 176 2.11 -11.73 -11.26
N LYS A 177 2.02 -12.35 -12.45
CA LYS A 177 3.18 -12.92 -13.18
C LYS A 177 3.70 -12.02 -14.29
N SER A 178 2.88 -11.08 -14.76
CA SER A 178 3.22 -10.25 -15.92
C SER A 178 2.58 -8.87 -15.83
N CYS A 179 3.12 -7.93 -16.60
CA CYS A 179 2.52 -6.61 -16.81
C CYS A 179 1.25 -6.65 -17.69
N GLU A 180 0.92 -7.81 -18.25
CA GLU A 180 -0.28 -8.00 -19.07
C GLU A 180 -1.50 -8.42 -18.25
N ASP A 181 -1.35 -8.56 -16.93
CA ASP A 181 -2.45 -8.91 -16.05
C ASP A 181 -3.57 -7.85 -16.12
N PRO A 182 -4.82 -8.23 -16.40
CA PRO A 182 -5.93 -7.29 -16.57
C PRO A 182 -6.31 -6.53 -15.29
N THR A 183 -5.83 -6.99 -14.12
CA THR A 183 -6.02 -6.30 -12.84
C THR A 183 -5.06 -5.12 -12.65
N ILE A 184 -3.98 -5.04 -13.45
CA ILE A 184 -3.06 -3.91 -13.42
C ILE A 184 -3.72 -2.70 -14.10
N PRO A 185 -3.86 -1.55 -13.42
CA PRO A 185 -4.38 -0.35 -14.05
C PRO A 185 -3.56 0.06 -15.27
N LYS A 186 -4.21 0.44 -16.37
CA LYS A 186 -3.52 0.89 -17.60
C LYS A 186 -2.64 2.12 -17.39
N THR A 187 -2.90 2.89 -16.33
CA THR A 187 -2.13 4.07 -15.93
C THR A 187 -0.89 3.73 -15.11
N ALA A 188 -0.73 2.47 -14.72
CA ALA A 188 0.40 2.02 -13.93
C ALA A 188 1.66 1.87 -14.79
N SER A 189 2.82 2.24 -14.23
CA SER A 189 4.09 1.79 -14.78
C SER A 189 4.38 0.39 -14.25
N CYS A 190 4.66 -0.57 -15.14
CA CYS A 190 4.98 -1.94 -14.77
C CYS A 190 6.29 -2.38 -15.44
N SER A 191 7.10 -3.13 -14.71
CA SER A 191 8.28 -3.79 -15.27
C SER A 191 8.47 -5.18 -14.67
N VAL A 192 9.03 -6.10 -15.45
CA VAL A 192 9.37 -7.46 -15.01
C VAL A 192 10.83 -7.71 -15.32
N ARG A 193 11.58 -8.25 -14.37
CA ARG A 193 12.98 -8.63 -14.56
C ARG A 193 13.30 -9.97 -13.93
N GLN A 194 14.22 -10.70 -14.55
CA GLN A 194 14.84 -11.86 -13.95
C GLN A 194 15.95 -11.40 -12.99
N THR A 195 15.96 -11.96 -11.78
CA THR A 195 16.99 -11.77 -10.75
C THR A 195 17.63 -13.11 -10.41
N ALA A 196 18.68 -13.10 -9.58
CA ALA A 196 19.31 -14.33 -9.12
C ALA A 196 18.37 -15.16 -8.23
N GLU A 197 17.49 -14.49 -7.49
CA GLU A 197 16.56 -15.06 -6.53
C GLU A 197 15.26 -15.54 -7.19
N GLY A 198 14.88 -14.93 -8.31
CA GLY A 198 13.65 -15.25 -9.01
C GLY A 198 13.16 -14.18 -9.98
N VAL A 199 11.86 -14.16 -10.26
CA VAL A 199 11.23 -13.16 -11.13
C VAL A 199 10.71 -12.02 -10.27
N LEU A 200 11.18 -10.80 -10.54
CA LEU A 200 10.68 -9.60 -9.86
C LEU A 200 9.77 -8.81 -10.79
N LEU A 201 8.56 -8.55 -10.34
CA LEU A 201 7.62 -7.61 -10.94
C LEU A 201 7.54 -6.35 -10.07
N GLU A 202 7.68 -5.19 -10.72
CA GLU A 202 7.58 -3.88 -10.09
C GLU A 202 6.40 -3.12 -10.69
N LEU A 203 5.59 -2.52 -9.82
CA LEU A 203 4.43 -1.73 -10.20
C LEU A 203 4.49 -0.37 -9.50
N THR A 204 4.14 0.69 -10.20
CA THR A 204 3.81 1.98 -9.57
C THR A 204 2.51 2.50 -10.14
N THR A 205 1.56 2.81 -9.26
CA THR A 205 0.29 3.43 -9.62
C THR A 205 0.20 4.82 -8.98
N ARG A 206 -0.53 5.72 -9.63
CA ARG A 206 -0.89 7.03 -9.11
C ARG A 206 -2.36 7.29 -9.46
N ASN A 207 -3.19 7.64 -8.48
CA ASN A 207 -4.57 8.05 -8.72
C ASN A 207 -4.69 9.58 -8.84
N GLU A 208 -5.91 10.06 -9.13
CA GLU A 208 -6.19 11.49 -9.32
C GLU A 208 -6.04 12.28 -8.02
N GLU A 209 -6.25 11.63 -6.87
CA GLU A 209 -6.08 12.20 -5.53
C GLU A 209 -4.60 12.30 -5.10
N GLY A 210 -3.66 11.80 -5.90
CA GLY A 210 -2.23 11.84 -5.60
C GLY A 210 -1.73 10.72 -4.69
N LEU A 211 -2.55 9.70 -4.41
CA LEU A 211 -2.09 8.44 -3.81
C LEU A 211 -1.14 7.76 -4.78
N ILE A 212 0.07 7.49 -4.31
CA ILE A 212 1.10 6.75 -5.03
C ILE A 212 1.27 5.42 -4.32
N VAL A 213 1.13 4.33 -5.07
CA VAL A 213 1.37 2.98 -4.56
C VAL A 213 2.51 2.38 -5.36
N ARG A 214 3.55 1.89 -4.67
CA ARG A 214 4.64 1.13 -5.28
C ARG A 214 4.61 -0.29 -4.75
N THR A 215 4.78 -1.23 -5.66
CA THR A 215 4.78 -2.65 -5.35
C THR A 215 6.04 -3.30 -5.89
N ALA A 216 6.67 -4.15 -5.07
CA ALA A 216 7.68 -5.09 -5.50
C ALA A 216 7.20 -6.51 -5.18
N HIS A 217 7.14 -7.34 -6.21
CA HIS A 217 6.64 -8.71 -6.13
C HIS A 217 7.73 -9.66 -6.63
N LEU A 218 8.42 -10.32 -5.71
CA LEU A 218 9.49 -11.28 -6.03
C LEU A 218 8.96 -12.71 -5.90
N LYS A 219 8.85 -13.40 -7.02
CA LYS A 219 8.51 -14.82 -7.06
C LYS A 219 9.79 -15.66 -7.12
N THR A 220 9.98 -16.52 -6.13
CA THR A 220 11.12 -17.45 -6.02
C THR A 220 10.62 -18.89 -6.10
N PRO A 221 11.50 -19.90 -6.27
CA PRO A 221 11.10 -21.31 -6.23
C PRO A 221 10.48 -21.74 -4.89
N THR A 222 10.84 -21.08 -3.79
CA THR A 222 10.43 -21.47 -2.43
C THR A 222 9.31 -20.60 -1.85
N GLY A 223 8.88 -19.56 -2.54
CA GLY A 223 7.83 -18.67 -2.06
C GLY A 223 7.78 -17.35 -2.82
N THR A 224 6.88 -16.48 -2.37
CA THR A 224 6.60 -15.19 -2.98
C THR A 224 6.69 -14.09 -1.93
N ILE A 225 7.45 -13.04 -2.23
CA ILE A 225 7.57 -11.86 -1.38
C ILE A 225 6.81 -10.73 -2.07
N TYR A 226 5.91 -10.10 -1.34
CA TYR A 226 5.05 -9.02 -1.83
C TYR A 226 5.16 -7.83 -0.90
N LEU A 227 5.76 -6.74 -1.39
CA LEU A 227 5.95 -5.50 -0.67
C LEU A 227 5.14 -4.40 -1.35
N ILE A 228 4.32 -3.69 -0.58
CA ILE A 228 3.62 -2.49 -1.05
C ILE A 228 4.00 -1.33 -0.16
N THR A 229 4.32 -0.18 -0.73
CA THR A 229 4.42 1.07 0.02
C THR A 229 3.56 2.14 -0.62
N ASN A 230 2.97 3.00 0.20
CA ASN A 230 2.17 4.12 -0.28
C ASN A 230 2.41 5.39 0.56
N ASN A 231 1.94 6.53 0.06
CA ASN A 231 2.10 7.84 0.68
C ASN A 231 0.93 8.24 1.59
N THR A 232 0.25 7.27 2.18
CA THR A 232 -0.77 7.47 3.22
C THR A 232 -0.39 6.67 4.46
N GLY A 233 -0.53 7.27 5.64
CA GLY A 233 -0.29 6.60 6.91
C GLY A 233 -1.45 5.69 7.32
N ALA A 234 -2.59 5.77 6.64
CA ALA A 234 -3.81 5.06 7.00
C ALA A 234 -3.85 3.63 6.43
N VAL A 235 -4.48 2.73 7.19
CA VAL A 235 -4.89 1.42 6.69
C VAL A 235 -6.20 1.60 5.94
N GLU A 236 -6.35 0.94 4.79
CA GLU A 236 -7.64 0.81 4.14
C GLU A 236 -8.59 -0.01 5.03
N THR A 237 -9.48 0.65 5.76
CA THR A 237 -10.49 0.00 6.60
C THR A 237 -11.82 -0.12 5.84
N GLY A 238 -11.82 -0.88 4.76
CA GLY A 238 -13.02 -1.22 3.97
C GLY A 238 -13.25 -0.36 2.72
N ASP A 239 -14.23 -0.78 1.93
CA ASP A 239 -14.55 -0.19 0.62
C ASP A 239 -14.97 1.29 0.77
N GLY A 240 -14.27 2.18 0.05
CA GLY A 240 -14.65 3.59 -0.08
C GLY A 240 -14.09 4.53 0.99
N VAL A 241 -13.14 4.08 1.82
CA VAL A 241 -12.42 4.97 2.74
C VAL A 241 -11.45 5.85 1.95
N HIS A 242 -11.67 7.17 1.97
CA HIS A 242 -10.69 8.13 1.46
C HIS A 242 -9.44 8.06 2.34
N LEU A 243 -8.32 7.65 1.73
CA LEU A 243 -7.03 7.66 2.39
C LEU A 243 -6.40 9.03 2.20
N PRO A 244 -6.23 9.84 3.27
CA PRO A 244 -5.59 11.14 3.14
C PRO A 244 -4.15 10.94 2.67
N VAL A 245 -3.77 11.67 1.62
CA VAL A 245 -2.37 11.77 1.21
C VAL A 245 -1.64 12.58 2.27
N GLU A 246 -0.75 11.92 3.00
CA GLU A 246 -0.04 12.51 4.14
C GLU A 246 1.41 12.88 3.79
N ARG A 247 1.92 12.41 2.65
CA ARG A 247 3.26 12.74 2.14
C ARG A 247 3.30 12.79 0.61
N ALA A 248 4.26 13.51 0.04
CA ALA A 248 4.37 13.68 -1.42
C ALA A 248 4.75 12.39 -2.16
N GLU A 249 5.56 11.54 -1.53
CA GLU A 249 6.12 10.31 -2.11
C GLU A 249 6.16 9.22 -1.05
N PRO A 250 5.89 7.94 -1.33
CA PRO A 250 5.93 6.84 -0.34
C PRO A 250 7.25 6.77 0.45
N PRO A 251 7.27 6.16 1.66
CA PRO A 251 8.45 6.08 2.51
C PRO A 251 9.61 5.32 1.89
N LEU A 252 9.35 4.45 0.91
CA LEU A 252 10.35 3.73 0.16
C LEU A 252 10.23 4.02 -1.35
N THR A 253 11.38 4.13 -2.00
CA THR A 253 11.49 4.19 -3.47
C THR A 253 11.31 2.80 -4.08
N ALA A 254 11.10 2.73 -5.40
CA ALA A 254 11.02 1.45 -6.11
C ALA A 254 12.32 0.62 -5.94
N THR A 255 13.48 1.26 -6.07
CA THR A 255 14.79 0.62 -5.85
C THR A 255 14.93 0.09 -4.43
N GLN A 256 14.53 0.86 -3.41
CA GLN A 256 14.59 0.37 -2.02
C GLN A 256 13.66 -0.83 -1.79
N LEU A 257 12.47 -0.83 -2.39
CA LEU A 257 11.58 -2.00 -2.33
C LEU A 257 12.19 -3.23 -3.00
N GLN A 258 12.82 -3.08 -4.17
CA GLN A 258 13.55 -4.18 -4.82
C GLN A 258 14.60 -4.76 -3.87
N GLU A 259 15.44 -3.90 -3.31
CA GLU A 259 16.56 -4.33 -2.49
C GLU A 259 16.06 -4.99 -1.18
N ILE A 260 14.95 -4.52 -0.62
CA ILE A 260 14.29 -5.21 0.50
C ILE A 260 13.75 -6.56 0.04
N ALA A 261 13.03 -6.64 -1.09
CA ALA A 261 12.48 -7.90 -1.59
C ALA A 261 13.57 -8.95 -1.87
N ALA A 262 14.73 -8.52 -2.35
CA ALA A 262 15.89 -9.36 -2.61
C ALA A 262 16.75 -9.64 -1.36
N THR A 263 16.34 -9.20 -0.16
CA THR A 263 17.13 -9.44 1.06
C THR A 263 17.19 -10.95 1.37
N PRO A 264 18.40 -11.52 1.54
CA PRO A 264 18.57 -12.92 1.89
C PRO A 264 17.79 -13.30 3.16
N GLY A 265 17.18 -14.49 3.14
CA GLY A 265 16.43 -15.01 4.28
C GLY A 265 14.99 -14.54 4.41
N LEU A 266 14.46 -13.75 3.46
CA LEU A 266 13.02 -13.38 3.46
C LEU A 266 12.08 -14.49 2.98
N VAL A 267 12.59 -15.49 2.27
CA VAL A 267 11.77 -16.61 1.82
C VAL A 267 11.68 -17.65 2.96
N PRO A 268 10.47 -18.18 3.27
CA PRO A 268 10.28 -19.14 4.35
C PRO A 268 10.80 -20.52 3.96
#